data_AF-A0A521UTA3-F1
#
_entry.id   AF-A0A521UTA3-F1
#
_cell.length_a   1.000
_cell.length_b   1.000
_cell.length_c   1.000
_cell.angle_alpha   90.00
_cell.angle_beta   90.00
_cell.angle_gamma   90.00
#
_symmetry.space_group_name_H-M   'P 1'
#
loop_
_entity.id
_entity.type
_entity.pdbx_description
1 polymer ?
#
loop_
_entity_poly.entity_id
_entity_poly.type
_entity_poly.pdbx_seq_one_letter_code
_entity_poly.pdbx_strand_id
1 'polypeptide(L)'
;METLNQTSSYKGTITEIHTLDDVRAWFEELNENFGLSWHPDDPFDWGSYTPADVAMAAHLDALMDKAFEICDAEGVEIYKVGLEVNKPLRRAMGLGTDYMDD
;
A
#
# COMPACT_ATOMS: atom_id res chain seq x y z
N MET A 1 -2.54 -32.95 -14.03
CA MET A 1 -1.88 -32.18 -12.95
C MET A 1 -2.03 -30.72 -13.33
N GLU A 2 -3.06 -30.05 -12.82
CA GLU A 2 -3.19 -28.61 -12.99
C GLU A 2 -2.23 -27.92 -12.02
N THR A 3 -1.18 -27.32 -12.55
CA THR A 3 -0.35 -26.38 -11.80
C THR A 3 -1.16 -25.10 -11.66
N LEU A 4 -1.74 -24.88 -10.49
CA LEU A 4 -2.28 -23.59 -10.09
C LEU A 4 -1.12 -22.62 -9.98
N ASN A 5 -0.87 -21.90 -11.07
CA ASN A 5 0.07 -20.80 -11.13
C ASN A 5 -0.59 -19.62 -10.39
N GLN A 6 -0.50 -19.62 -9.05
CA GLN A 6 -0.84 -18.44 -8.24
C GLN A 6 0.28 -17.42 -8.41
N THR A 7 0.29 -16.73 -9.54
CA THR A 7 1.04 -15.48 -9.69
C THR A 7 0.42 -14.45 -8.76
N SER A 8 1.22 -13.94 -7.82
CA SER A 8 0.89 -12.81 -6.96
C SER A 8 0.27 -11.68 -7.80
N SER A 9 -1.04 -11.51 -7.74
CA SER A 9 -1.75 -10.58 -8.62
C SER A 9 -1.94 -9.26 -7.92
N TYR A 10 -0.86 -8.51 -7.74
CA TYR A 10 -1.01 -7.06 -7.64
C TYR A 10 -1.65 -6.59 -8.95
N LYS A 11 -2.86 -6.03 -8.86
CA LYS A 11 -3.64 -5.53 -10.00
C LYS A 11 -3.59 -4.00 -10.12
N GLY A 12 -2.76 -3.35 -9.30
CA GLY A 12 -2.62 -1.90 -9.32
C GLY A 12 -2.12 -1.40 -10.68
N THR A 13 -2.61 -0.24 -11.06
CA THR A 13 -2.31 0.43 -12.33
C THR A 13 -1.32 1.56 -12.16
N ILE A 14 -1.05 1.98 -10.91
CA ILE A 14 -0.08 3.02 -10.59
C ILE A 14 1.32 2.42 -10.55
N THR A 15 2.15 2.88 -11.48
CA THR A 15 3.57 2.49 -11.61
C THR A 15 4.53 3.63 -11.24
N GLU A 16 4.03 4.85 -11.05
CA GLU A 16 4.78 6.05 -10.68
C GLU A 16 3.89 7.00 -9.88
N ILE A 17 4.48 7.76 -8.93
CA ILE A 17 3.77 8.72 -8.08
C ILE A 17 4.46 10.08 -8.21
N HIS A 18 3.70 11.12 -8.56
CA HIS A 18 4.22 12.48 -8.78
C HIS A 18 3.55 13.55 -7.93
N THR A 19 2.35 13.26 -7.41
CA THR A 19 1.52 14.21 -6.65
C THR A 19 0.89 13.56 -5.41
N LEU A 20 0.37 14.38 -4.49
CA LEU A 20 -0.41 13.89 -3.35
C LEU A 20 -1.67 13.12 -3.76
N ASP A 21 -2.27 13.46 -4.90
CA ASP A 21 -3.44 12.73 -5.40
C ASP A 21 -3.04 11.34 -5.92
N ASP A 22 -1.86 11.20 -6.52
CA ASP A 22 -1.30 9.89 -6.87
C ASP A 22 -1.03 9.05 -5.63
N VAL A 23 -0.53 9.66 -4.54
CA VAL A 23 -0.32 8.96 -3.26
C VAL A 23 -1.64 8.38 -2.73
N ARG A 24 -2.72 9.19 -2.75
CA ARG A 24 -4.05 8.75 -2.30
C ARG A 24 -4.57 7.60 -3.15
N ALA A 25 -4.53 7.76 -4.48
CA ALA A 25 -4.99 6.73 -5.41
C ALA A 25 -4.19 5.43 -5.25
N TRP A 26 -2.88 5.53 -5.02
CA TRP A 26 -2.04 4.35 -4.80
C TRP A 26 -2.36 3.64 -3.47
N PHE A 27 -2.62 4.39 -2.40
CA PHE A 27 -3.07 3.79 -1.13
C PHE A 27 -4.43 3.11 -1.26
N GLU A 28 -5.31 3.60 -2.13
CA GLU A 28 -6.57 2.92 -2.46
C GLU A 28 -6.28 1.58 -3.16
N GLU A 29 -5.37 1.57 -4.15
CA GLU A 29 -4.94 0.34 -4.81
C GLU A 29 -4.30 -0.65 -3.82
N LEU A 30 -3.45 -0.20 -2.89
CA LEU A 30 -2.88 -1.06 -1.85
C LEU A 30 -3.96 -1.71 -0.99
N ASN A 31 -5.00 -0.97 -0.61
CA ASN A 31 -6.13 -1.52 0.14
C ASN A 31 -6.96 -2.52 -0.64
N GLU A 32 -7.19 -2.28 -1.93
CA GLU A 32 -7.93 -3.22 -2.78
C GLU A 32 -7.17 -4.52 -2.99
N ASN A 33 -5.84 -4.45 -3.10
CA ASN A 33 -4.99 -5.62 -3.36
C ASN A 33 -4.60 -6.37 -2.09
N PHE A 34 -4.29 -5.66 -1.02
CA PHE A 34 -3.67 -6.20 0.19
C PHE A 34 -4.50 -6.00 1.46
N GLY A 35 -5.60 -5.25 1.40
CA GLY A 35 -6.41 -4.93 2.57
C GLY A 35 -5.60 -4.22 3.65
N LEU A 36 -5.65 -4.72 4.88
CA LEU A 36 -4.91 -4.18 6.03
C LEU A 36 -3.55 -4.88 6.27
N SER A 37 -3.00 -5.59 5.27
CA SER A 37 -1.76 -6.37 5.41
C SER A 37 -0.47 -5.59 5.06
N TRP A 38 -0.58 -4.28 4.85
CA TRP A 38 0.53 -3.40 4.56
C TRP A 38 0.61 -2.27 5.60
N HIS A 39 1.81 -1.70 5.78
CA HIS A 39 2.05 -0.57 6.67
C HIS A 39 3.15 0.31 6.06
N PRO A 40 3.09 1.66 6.15
CA PRO A 40 4.11 2.53 5.57
C PRO A 40 5.55 2.28 6.07
N ASP A 41 5.72 1.83 7.32
CA ASP A 41 7.04 1.51 7.88
C ASP A 41 7.51 0.07 7.62
N ASP A 42 6.62 -0.81 7.15
CA ASP A 42 6.97 -2.21 6.96
C ASP A 42 7.33 -2.44 5.48
N PRO A 43 8.45 -3.13 5.20
CA PRO A 43 8.78 -3.52 3.83
C PRO A 43 7.70 -4.46 3.29
N PHE A 44 7.44 -4.39 2.00
CA PHE A 44 6.56 -5.34 1.32
C PHE A 44 7.24 -6.72 1.21
N ASP A 45 7.20 -7.53 2.26
CA ASP A 45 7.74 -8.89 2.26
C ASP A 45 6.73 -9.92 2.77
N TRP A 46 6.15 -10.68 1.84
CA TRP A 46 5.20 -11.75 2.14
C TRP A 46 5.86 -13.13 2.28
N GLY A 47 7.17 -13.17 2.56
CA GLY A 47 7.96 -14.40 2.62
C GLY A 47 8.37 -14.89 1.23
N SER A 48 8.72 -13.96 0.35
CA SER A 48 8.91 -14.15 -1.10
C SER A 48 9.58 -15.46 -1.53
N TYR A 49 8.89 -16.24 -2.38
CA TYR A 49 9.35 -17.55 -2.85
C TYR A 49 9.88 -17.54 -4.30
N THR A 50 9.61 -16.47 -5.07
CA THR A 50 10.03 -16.36 -6.48
C THR A 50 10.72 -15.01 -6.79
N PRO A 51 11.57 -14.93 -7.83
CA PRO A 51 12.18 -13.66 -8.25
C PRO A 51 11.17 -12.58 -8.66
N ALA A 52 9.99 -12.97 -9.16
CA ALA A 52 8.94 -12.03 -9.54
C ALA A 52 8.31 -11.36 -8.32
N ASP A 53 8.09 -12.11 -7.24
CA ASP A 53 7.57 -11.56 -5.99
C ASP A 53 8.56 -10.57 -5.37
N VAL A 54 9.86 -10.90 -5.39
CA VAL A 54 10.94 -10.01 -4.93
C VAL A 54 10.99 -8.72 -5.74
N ALA A 55 10.83 -8.79 -7.06
CA ALA A 55 10.83 -7.61 -7.91
C ALA A 55 9.59 -6.73 -7.68
N MET A 56 8.43 -7.34 -7.42
CA MET A 56 7.20 -6.61 -7.09
C MET A 56 7.30 -5.92 -5.73
N ALA A 57 7.79 -6.63 -4.70
CA ALA A 57 8.09 -6.08 -3.39
C ALA A 57 8.97 -4.83 -3.47
N ALA A 58 10.12 -4.95 -4.15
CA ALA A 58 11.05 -3.84 -4.35
C ALA A 58 10.43 -2.67 -5.13
N HIS A 59 9.52 -2.95 -6.06
CA HIS A 59 8.80 -1.90 -6.78
C HIS A 59 7.82 -1.14 -5.86
N LEU A 60 7.05 -1.85 -5.03
CA LEU A 60 6.12 -1.23 -4.09
C LEU A 60 6.84 -0.47 -2.98
N ASP A 61 7.97 -0.98 -2.48
CA ASP A 61 8.84 -0.26 -1.54
C ASP A 61 9.32 1.07 -2.16
N ALA A 62 9.76 1.05 -3.43
CA ALA A 62 10.18 2.26 -4.12
C ALA A 62 9.04 3.28 -4.33
N LEU A 63 7.80 2.81 -4.53
CA LEU A 63 6.63 3.68 -4.57
C LEU A 63 6.30 4.25 -3.18
N MET A 64 6.50 3.47 -2.11
CA MET A 64 6.34 3.94 -0.73
C MET A 64 7.34 5.06 -0.43
N ASP A 65 8.62 4.86 -0.74
CA ASP A 65 9.66 5.88 -0.63
C ASP A 65 9.24 7.16 -1.36
N LYS A 66 8.69 7.02 -2.58
CA LYS A 66 8.24 8.17 -3.36
C LYS A 66 7.05 8.88 -2.72
N ALA A 67 6.12 8.13 -2.14
CA ALA A 67 5.01 8.69 -1.38
C ALA A 67 5.49 9.48 -0.16
N PHE A 68 6.49 8.97 0.57
CA PHE A 68 7.13 9.70 1.68
C PHE A 68 7.75 11.02 1.20
N GLU A 69 8.51 11.01 0.11
CA GLU A 69 9.12 12.24 -0.45
C GLU A 69 8.08 13.30 -0.79
N ILE A 70 6.98 12.90 -1.43
CA ILE A 70 5.91 13.82 -1.84
C ILE A 70 5.15 14.35 -0.63
N CYS A 71 4.83 13.48 0.32
CA CYS A 71 4.17 13.88 1.57
C CYS A 71 5.02 14.88 2.36
N ASP A 72 6.32 14.63 2.50
CA ASP A 72 7.25 15.54 3.19
C ASP A 72 7.35 16.91 2.49
N ALA A 73 7.49 16.91 1.15
CA ALA A 73 7.57 18.13 0.35
C ALA A 73 6.31 19.02 0.47
N GLU A 74 5.14 18.41 0.65
CA GLU A 74 3.85 19.10 0.79
C GLU A 74 3.49 19.38 2.27
N GLY A 75 4.34 18.97 3.22
CA GLY A 75 4.08 19.14 4.66
C GLY A 75 2.89 18.30 5.17
N VAL A 76 2.62 17.17 4.51
CA VAL A 76 1.53 16.24 4.84
C VAL A 76 2.12 14.99 5.50
N GLU A 77 1.50 14.54 6.58
CA GLU A 77 1.90 13.31 7.25
C GLU A 77 1.32 12.09 6.52
N ILE A 78 2.18 11.20 6.02
CA ILE A 78 1.79 10.03 5.23
C ILE A 78 0.85 9.09 5.99
N TYR A 79 1.00 8.94 7.31
CA TYR A 79 0.10 8.14 8.14
C TYR A 79 -1.32 8.68 8.12
N LYS A 80 -1.49 10.01 8.06
CA LYS A 80 -2.82 10.61 7.94
C LYS A 80 -3.46 10.25 6.60
N VAL A 81 -2.68 10.29 5.52
CA VAL A 81 -3.15 9.87 4.18
C VAL A 81 -3.55 8.39 4.18
N GLY A 82 -2.70 7.52 4.74
CA GLY A 82 -2.98 6.09 4.90
C GLY A 82 -4.24 5.83 5.71
N LEU A 83 -4.41 6.53 6.83
CA LEU A 83 -5.61 6.39 7.67
C LEU A 83 -6.88 6.90 7.00
N GLU A 84 -6.81 8.03 6.28
CA GLU A 84 -7.94 8.56 5.52
C GLU A 84 -8.46 7.52 4.53
N VAL A 85 -7.55 6.85 3.83
CA VAL A 85 -7.86 5.82 2.84
C VAL A 85 -8.26 4.48 3.49
N ASN A 86 -7.72 4.15 4.66
CA ASN A 86 -8.04 2.91 5.40
C ASN A 86 -9.36 2.97 6.18
N LYS A 87 -9.82 4.16 6.59
CA LYS A 87 -11.03 4.34 7.41
C LYS A 87 -12.28 3.67 6.80
N PRO A 88 -12.59 3.83 5.50
CA PRO A 88 -13.70 3.13 4.86
C PRO A 88 -13.59 1.61 4.95
N LEU A 89 -12.39 1.05 4.69
CA LEU A 89 -12.14 -0.39 4.75
C LEU A 89 -12.32 -0.93 6.17
N ARG A 90 -11.74 -0.26 7.17
CA ARG A 90 -11.87 -0.65 8.59
C ARG A 90 -13.33 -0.62 9.05
N ARG A 91 -14.09 0.41 8.67
CA ARG A 91 -15.53 0.51 8.96
C ARG A 91 -16.33 -0.62 8.31
N ALA A 92 -16.07 -0.94 7.04
CA ALA A 92 -16.71 -2.05 6.35
C ALA A 92 -16.42 -3.41 7.01
N MET A 93 -15.24 -3.54 7.63
CA MET A 93 -14.82 -4.74 8.38
C MET A 93 -15.27 -4.75 9.86
N GLY A 94 -16.00 -3.72 10.33
CA GLY A 94 -16.40 -3.60 11.73
C GLY A 94 -15.24 -3.33 12.70
N LEU A 95 -14.10 -2.87 12.18
CA LEU A 95 -12.93 -2.50 12.97
C LEU A 95 -13.02 -1.03 13.37
N GLY A 96 -12.68 -0.72 14.63
CA GLY A 96 -12.61 0.66 15.13
C GLY A 96 -11.65 1.52 14.29
N THR A 97 -11.94 2.82 14.23
CA THR A 97 -11.13 3.83 13.52
C THR A 97 -10.07 4.48 14.40
N ASP A 98 -10.03 4.10 15.68
CA ASP A 98 -9.46 4.91 16.77
C ASP A 98 -7.99 4.57 17.06
N TYR A 99 -7.25 4.11 16.05
CA TYR A 99 -5.90 3.57 16.27
C TYR A 99 -4.83 4.63 16.62
N MET A 100 -5.15 5.93 16.60
CA MET A 100 -4.17 7.03 16.76
C MET A 100 -4.82 8.36 17.24
N ASP A 101 -5.60 8.36 18.32
CA ASP A 101 -6.15 9.60 18.95
C ASP A 101 -5.41 9.99 20.25
N ASP A 102 -4.21 9.45 20.49
CA ASP A 102 -3.34 9.82 21.64
C ASP A 102 -2.18 10.74 21.22
#